data_AF-A0A843GXB6-F1
#
_entry.id   AF-A0A843GXB6-F1
#
_cell.length_a   1.000
_cell.length_b   1.000
_cell.length_c   1.000
_cell.angle_alpha   90.00
_cell.angle_beta   90.00
_cell.angle_gamma   90.00
#
_symmetry.space_group_name_H-M   'P 1'
#
loop_
_entity.id
_entity.type
_entity.pdbx_description
1 polymer ?
#
loop_
_entity_poly.entity_id
_entity_poly.type
_entity_poly.pdbx_seq_one_letter_code
_entity_poly.pdbx_strand_id
1 'polypeptide(L)'
;MKTIRYGTFETNSSSTHSLIICTDEEYQKWINDEMVLDRDYERIVPMPSDKELKEEDWRYIKYSDYDYRIDMETFDEDYTTKHGDKIHVFGWYGYDG
;
A
#
# COMPACT_ATOMS: atom_id res chain seq x y z
N MET A 1 21.96 15.82 1.61
CA MET A 1 22.35 14.67 2.46
C MET A 1 21.07 14.07 2.99
N LYS A 2 20.71 12.86 2.55
CA LYS A 2 19.47 12.18 2.98
C LYS A 2 19.77 11.52 4.34
N THR A 3 19.13 11.98 5.40
CA THR A 3 19.30 11.39 6.75
C THR A 3 18.26 10.29 6.90
N ILE A 4 18.69 9.05 7.05
CA ILE A 4 17.77 7.92 7.29
C ILE A 4 17.62 7.76 8.80
N ARG A 5 16.40 7.96 9.32
CA ARG A 5 16.06 7.72 10.72
C ARG A 5 15.38 6.35 10.83
N TYR A 6 15.98 5.46 11.59
CA TYR A 6 15.41 4.14 11.84
C TYR A 6 14.11 4.26 12.66
N GLY A 7 13.05 3.62 12.19
CA GLY A 7 11.74 3.65 12.86
C GLY A 7 10.96 4.95 12.65
N THR A 8 11.33 5.78 11.67
CA THR A 8 10.55 6.95 11.27
C THR A 8 10.20 6.81 9.79
N PHE A 9 8.90 6.84 9.50
CA PHE A 9 8.39 7.01 8.15
C PHE A 9 8.14 8.51 7.93
N GLU A 10 8.86 9.13 6.99
CA GLU A 10 8.75 10.56 6.68
C GLU A 10 8.22 10.70 5.24
N THR A 11 7.10 11.42 5.07
CA THR A 11 6.64 11.90 3.76
C THR A 11 6.96 13.38 3.65
N ASN A 12 7.18 13.87 2.44
CA ASN A 12 7.30 15.30 2.16
C ASN A 12 5.93 16.02 2.16
N SER A 13 4.82 15.29 2.31
CA SER A 13 3.48 15.82 2.17
C SER A 13 2.89 16.22 3.52
N SER A 14 2.33 17.44 3.59
CA SER A 14 1.52 17.86 4.74
C SER A 14 0.19 17.08 4.86
N SER A 15 -0.14 16.25 3.87
CA SER A 15 -1.31 15.37 3.84
C SER A 15 -0.93 13.99 3.28
N THR A 16 -0.45 13.10 4.14
CA THR A 16 -0.45 11.67 3.83
C THR A 16 -1.89 11.18 3.85
N HIS A 17 -2.35 10.58 2.74
CA HIS A 17 -3.76 10.19 2.59
C HIS A 17 -3.97 8.70 2.78
N SER A 18 -2.93 7.88 2.60
CA SER A 18 -2.93 6.49 3.03
C SER A 18 -1.54 6.04 3.46
N LEU A 19 -1.50 5.11 4.41
CA LEU A 19 -0.27 4.43 4.83
C LEU A 19 -0.60 2.96 5.05
N ILE A 20 -0.12 2.10 4.15
CA ILE A 20 -0.29 0.65 4.26
C ILE A 20 1.04 0.05 4.68
N ILE A 21 1.01 -0.76 5.74
CA ILE A 21 2.16 -1.53 6.23
C ILE A 21 1.76 -2.99 6.23
N CYS A 22 2.54 -3.83 5.54
CA CYS A 22 2.26 -5.26 5.46
C CYS A 22 3.55 -6.09 5.45
N THR A 23 3.37 -7.39 5.68
CA THR A 23 4.46 -8.36 5.57
C THR A 23 4.83 -8.60 4.11
N ASP A 24 6.04 -9.09 3.87
CA ASP A 24 6.46 -9.54 2.53
C ASP A 24 5.50 -10.58 1.93
N GLU A 25 5.00 -11.51 2.74
CA GLU A 25 4.05 -12.54 2.28
C GLU A 25 2.75 -11.92 1.75
N GLU A 26 2.15 -10.99 2.51
CA GLU A 26 0.92 -10.31 2.09
C GLU A 26 1.13 -9.47 0.83
N TYR A 27 2.25 -8.75 0.77
CA TYR A 27 2.60 -7.92 -0.39
C TYR A 27 2.81 -8.78 -1.65
N GLN A 28 3.53 -9.89 -1.55
CA GLN A 28 3.72 -10.81 -2.69
C GLN A 28 2.39 -11.43 -3.15
N LYS A 29 1.52 -11.84 -2.21
CA LYS A 29 0.18 -12.35 -2.55
C LYS A 29 -0.68 -11.31 -3.24
N TRP A 30 -0.60 -10.05 -2.81
CA TRP A 30 -1.30 -8.96 -3.46
C TRP A 30 -0.75 -8.68 -4.86
N ILE A 31 0.58 -8.64 -5.06
CA ILE A 31 1.21 -8.52 -6.39
C ILE A 31 0.73 -9.61 -7.36
N ASN A 32 0.56 -10.83 -6.85
CA ASN A 32 0.09 -11.97 -7.63
C ASN A 32 -1.43 -11.99 -7.84
N ASP A 33 -2.15 -10.94 -7.43
CA ASP A 33 -3.61 -10.83 -7.44
C ASP A 33 -4.31 -12.00 -6.70
N GLU A 34 -3.64 -12.62 -5.71
CA GLU A 34 -4.22 -13.63 -4.81
C GLU A 34 -4.98 -12.98 -3.64
N MET A 35 -4.63 -11.74 -3.34
CA MET A 35 -5.27 -10.86 -2.35
C MET A 35 -5.61 -9.52 -2.99
N VAL A 36 -6.34 -8.67 -2.26
CA VAL A 36 -6.70 -7.32 -2.69
C VAL A 36 -6.43 -6.31 -1.58
N LEU A 37 -6.21 -5.06 -1.95
CA LEU A 37 -6.23 -3.94 -1.03
C LEU A 37 -7.67 -3.49 -0.79
N ASP A 38 -8.11 -3.52 0.45
CA ASP A 38 -9.38 -2.96 0.90
C ASP A 38 -9.19 -1.47 1.22
N ARG A 39 -9.73 -0.58 0.39
CA ARG A 39 -9.58 0.88 0.54
C ARG A 39 -10.26 1.46 1.76
N ASP A 40 -11.35 0.86 2.23
CA ASP A 40 -12.09 1.39 3.39
C ASP A 40 -11.28 1.22 4.68
N TYR A 41 -10.45 0.18 4.73
CA TYR A 41 -9.66 -0.20 5.91
C TYR A 41 -8.14 -0.09 5.69
N GLU A 42 -7.71 0.30 4.48
CA GLU A 42 -6.31 0.46 4.06
C GLU A 42 -5.43 -0.75 4.39
N ARG A 43 -5.91 -1.95 4.05
CA ARG A 43 -5.21 -3.21 4.36
C ARG A 43 -5.37 -4.26 3.27
N ILE A 44 -4.37 -5.15 3.16
CA ILE A 44 -4.43 -6.30 2.27
C ILE A 44 -5.35 -7.36 2.91
N VAL A 45 -6.33 -7.85 2.16
CA VAL A 45 -7.32 -8.85 2.61
C VAL A 45 -7.45 -9.99 1.60
N PRO A 46 -7.91 -11.18 2.03
CA PRO A 46 -8.21 -12.27 1.10
C PRO A 46 -9.17 -11.83 0.01
N MET A 47 -9.03 -12.38 -1.20
CA MET A 47 -9.90 -12.09 -2.33
C MET A 47 -11.38 -12.31 -1.96
N PRO A 48 -12.23 -11.28 -2.03
CA PRO A 48 -13.68 -11.41 -1.83
C PRO A 48 -14.34 -12.26 -2.93
N SER A 49 -15.62 -12.54 -2.77
CA SER A 49 -16.39 -13.24 -3.81
C SER A 49 -16.53 -12.39 -5.07
N ASP A 50 -16.64 -13.02 -6.25
CA ASP A 50 -16.90 -12.32 -7.52
C ASP A 50 -18.13 -11.40 -7.48
N LYS A 51 -19.13 -11.75 -6.66
CA LYS A 51 -20.32 -10.93 -6.46
C LYS A 51 -19.95 -9.64 -5.71
N GLU A 52 -19.22 -9.77 -4.62
CA GLU A 52 -18.78 -8.64 -3.80
C GLU A 52 -17.81 -7.74 -4.56
N LEU A 53 -16.87 -8.31 -5.32
CA LEU A 53 -15.98 -7.53 -6.20
C LEU A 53 -16.74 -6.70 -7.24
N LYS A 54 -17.90 -7.16 -7.70
CA LYS A 54 -18.77 -6.43 -8.64
C LYS A 54 -19.65 -5.39 -7.96
N GLU A 55 -20.11 -5.69 -6.75
CA GLU A 55 -20.97 -4.79 -5.97
C GLU A 55 -20.15 -3.65 -5.31
N GLU A 56 -18.88 -3.91 -4.99
CA GLU A 56 -17.93 -3.01 -4.33
C GLU A 56 -16.66 -2.80 -5.18
N ASP A 57 -16.84 -2.56 -6.47
CA ASP A 57 -15.76 -2.44 -7.47
C ASP A 57 -14.75 -1.32 -7.20
N TRP A 58 -15.15 -0.30 -6.43
CA TRP A 58 -14.33 0.83 -6.02
C TRP A 58 -13.50 0.57 -4.75
N ARG A 59 -13.86 -0.46 -3.96
CA ARG A 59 -13.29 -0.74 -2.63
C ARG A 59 -12.11 -1.69 -2.69
N TYR A 60 -12.21 -2.75 -3.49
CA TYR A 60 -11.22 -3.82 -3.55
C TYR A 60 -10.30 -3.66 -4.75
N ILE A 61 -9.05 -3.25 -4.50
CA ILE A 61 -8.05 -2.99 -5.54
C ILE A 61 -7.10 -4.18 -5.68
N LYS A 62 -7.06 -4.77 -6.88
CA LYS A 62 -5.99 -5.68 -7.30
C LYS A 62 -4.70 -4.93 -7.55
N TYR A 63 -3.55 -5.58 -7.42
CA TYR A 63 -2.27 -4.90 -7.64
C TYR A 63 -2.16 -4.40 -9.09
N SER A 64 -2.64 -5.20 -10.04
CA SER A 64 -2.71 -4.81 -11.46
C SER A 64 -3.58 -3.57 -11.73
N ASP A 65 -4.58 -3.33 -10.89
CA ASP A 65 -5.48 -2.18 -10.92
C ASP A 65 -5.06 -1.06 -9.95
N TYR A 66 -3.98 -1.25 -9.20
CA TYR A 66 -3.37 -0.25 -8.33
C TYR A 66 -2.68 0.80 -9.20
N ASP A 67 -3.50 1.61 -9.86
CA ASP A 67 -3.06 2.59 -10.82
C ASP A 67 -2.34 3.72 -10.07
N TYR A 68 -1.04 3.88 -10.35
CA TYR A 68 -0.21 5.01 -9.95
C TYR A 68 -0.66 6.36 -10.57
N ARG A 69 -1.91 6.46 -11.06
CA ARG A 69 -2.46 7.57 -11.84
C ARG A 69 -3.57 8.35 -11.16
N ILE A 70 -3.80 8.12 -9.88
CA ILE A 70 -4.37 9.20 -9.08
C ILE A 70 -3.37 10.37 -9.18
N ASP A 71 -3.86 11.60 -9.25
CA ASP A 71 -3.13 12.87 -9.24
C ASP A 71 -2.29 13.09 -7.97
N MET A 72 -1.94 12.02 -7.29
CA MET A 72 -1.25 11.92 -6.01
C MET A 72 0.05 11.18 -6.21
N GLU A 73 1.07 11.59 -5.46
CA GLU A 73 2.33 10.88 -5.46
C GLU A 73 2.21 9.60 -4.65
N THR A 74 2.99 8.59 -5.02
CA THR A 74 3.03 7.29 -4.35
C THR A 74 4.39 7.04 -3.75
N PHE A 75 4.45 6.28 -2.67
CA PHE A 75 5.70 5.70 -2.19
C PHE A 75 5.54 4.19 -2.06
N ASP A 76 6.66 3.51 -2.19
CA ASP A 76 6.77 2.07 -1.98
C ASP A 76 8.18 1.82 -1.44
N GLU A 77 8.27 1.50 -0.15
CA GLU A 77 9.52 1.42 0.57
C GLU A 77 9.60 0.09 1.35
N ASP A 78 10.78 -0.52 1.26
CA ASP A 78 11.11 -1.76 1.93
C ASP A 78 11.89 -1.49 3.23
N TYR A 79 11.54 -2.20 4.30
CA TYR A 79 12.33 -2.23 5.51
C TYR A 79 12.56 -3.65 6.00
N THR A 80 13.83 -4.02 6.18
CA THR A 80 14.21 -5.26 6.86
C THR A 80 14.51 -4.99 8.33
N THR A 81 13.78 -5.66 9.23
CA THR A 81 13.99 -5.53 10.68
C THR A 81 15.36 -6.08 11.07
N LYS A 82 15.83 -5.74 12.28
CA LYS A 82 17.08 -6.31 12.84
C LYS A 82 17.03 -7.84 12.98
N HIS A 83 15.82 -8.41 12.99
CA HIS A 83 15.58 -9.85 13.10
C HIS A 83 15.39 -10.53 11.74
N GLY A 84 15.41 -9.76 10.64
CA GLY A 84 15.36 -10.29 9.27
C GLY A 84 13.98 -10.27 8.61
N ASP A 85 12.93 -9.82 9.32
CA ASP A 85 11.60 -9.71 8.73
C ASP A 85 11.56 -8.57 7.71
N LYS A 86 11.00 -8.83 6.53
CA LYS A 86 10.79 -7.80 5.51
C LYS A 86 9.37 -7.24 5.62
N ILE A 87 9.31 -5.92 5.74
CA ILE A 87 8.10 -5.11 5.84
C ILE A 87 8.04 -4.23 4.61
N HIS A 88 6.87 -4.16 3.99
CA HIS A 88 6.56 -3.25 2.89
C HIS A 88 5.70 -2.12 3.41
N VAL A 89 6.05 -0.89 3.03
CA VAL A 89 5.33 0.32 3.40
C VAL A 89 5.03 1.09 2.13
N PHE A 90 3.76 1.21 1.77
CA PHE A 90 3.33 1.86 0.54
C PHE A 90 2.06 2.69 0.75
N GLY A 91 1.76 3.58 -0.20
CA GLY A 91 0.57 4.42 -0.13
C GLY A 91 0.64 5.65 -1.01
N TRP A 92 -0.34 6.54 -0.83
CA TRP A 92 -0.48 7.78 -1.57
C TRP A 92 -0.38 9.01 -0.66
N TYR A 93 0.18 10.09 -1.19
CA TYR A 93 0.24 11.38 -0.53
C TYR A 93 -0.09 12.51 -1.50
N GLY A 94 -0.53 13.64 -0.93
CA GLY A 94 -0.99 14.77 -1.72
C GLY A 94 0.12 15.35 -2.59
N TYR A 95 -0.26 15.82 -3.78
CA TYR A 95 0.60 16.53 -4.74
C TYR A 95 1.05 17.87 -4.16
N ASP A 96 2.35 18.03 -3.94
CA ASP A 96 2.96 19.32 -3.60
C ASP A 96 3.36 19.97 -4.94
N GLY A 97 2.46 20.81 -5.47
CA GLY A 97 2.62 21.45 -6.78
C GLY A 97 3.80 22.40 -6.91
#